data_AF-A0A2V7GRP5-F1
#
_entry.id   AF-A0A2V7GRP5-F1
#
_cell.length_a   1.000
_cell.length_b   1.000
_cell.length_c   1.000
_cell.angle_alpha   90.00
_cell.angle_beta   90.00
_cell.angle_gamma   90.00
#
_symmetry.space_group_name_H-M   'P 1'
#
loop_
_entity.id
_entity.type
_entity.pdbx_description
1 polymer ?
#
loop_
_entity_poly.entity_id
_entity_poly.type
_entity_poly.pdbx_seq_one_letter_code
_entity_poly.pdbx_strand_id
1 'polypeptide(L)'
;MAPEGPLALPGVYTIRLTVDGKRYTQTITVRADPRSHVAPAALPAQHALLTRLSSGLRASWADFKPVAQLRGAVTRLAAGDTASAVAKAAKTLAAKLDSLAGDSLSDARELWQPRPTAWSLVDLNSEFAFELDAQDNADHAPTQAMLALARSSCEELRKAVERWRQFVRADLATFNRLLSSHGVATLATPPAREALCAP
;
A
#
# COMPACT_ATOMS: atom_id res chain seq x y z
N MET A 1 5.60 0.82 14.16
CA MET A 1 4.85 -0.42 14.50
C MET A 1 4.09 -0.86 13.27
N ALA A 2 4.00 -2.16 12.98
CA ALA A 2 3.06 -2.62 11.96
C ALA A 2 1.63 -2.34 12.48
N PRO A 3 0.70 -1.83 11.66
CA PRO A 3 -0.65 -1.56 12.11
C PRO A 3 -1.29 -2.87 12.56
N GLU A 4 -1.89 -2.85 13.74
CA GLU A 4 -2.72 -3.94 14.20
C GLU A 4 -3.91 -4.07 13.24
N GLY A 5 -4.30 -5.30 12.89
CA GLY A 5 -5.43 -5.51 12.01
C GLY A 5 -6.75 -5.11 12.70
N PRO A 6 -7.85 -4.98 11.95
CA PRO A 6 -9.16 -4.69 12.54
C PRO A 6 -9.51 -5.69 13.65
N LEU A 7 -10.13 -5.21 14.73
CA LEU A 7 -10.59 -6.08 15.80
C LEU A 7 -11.57 -7.15 15.27
N ALA A 8 -11.47 -8.34 15.85
CA ALA A 8 -12.34 -9.45 15.51
C ALA A 8 -13.77 -9.17 15.96
N LEU A 9 -14.75 -9.45 15.09
CA LEU A 9 -16.17 -9.30 15.43
C LEU A 9 -16.58 -10.24 16.57
N PRO A 10 -17.60 -9.89 17.39
CA PRO A 10 -18.18 -10.81 18.35
C PRO A 10 -18.59 -12.14 17.69
N GLY A 11 -18.26 -13.25 18.33
CA GLY A 11 -18.44 -14.57 17.74
C GLY A 11 -17.67 -15.67 18.45
N VAL A 12 -17.83 -16.90 17.96
CA VAL A 12 -17.12 -18.07 18.48
C VAL A 12 -15.92 -18.35 17.58
N TYR A 13 -14.73 -18.38 18.16
CA TYR A 13 -13.47 -18.59 17.46
C TYR A 13 -12.77 -19.85 17.97
N THR A 14 -12.09 -20.55 17.07
CA THR A 14 -11.17 -21.63 17.45
C THR A 14 -9.75 -21.11 17.35
N ILE A 15 -9.07 -20.97 18.49
CA ILE A 15 -7.64 -20.67 18.53
C ILE A 15 -6.84 -21.96 18.34
N ARG A 16 -5.75 -21.90 17.56
CA ARG A 16 -4.86 -23.02 17.28
C ARG A 16 -3.43 -22.65 17.60
N LEU A 17 -2.80 -23.37 18.53
CA LEU A 17 -1.38 -23.29 18.84
C LEU A 17 -0.66 -24.50 18.25
N THR A 18 0.46 -24.27 17.55
CA THR A 18 1.32 -25.35 17.04
C THR A 18 2.71 -25.21 17.66
N VAL A 19 3.19 -26.25 18.36
CA VAL A 19 4.52 -26.30 18.99
C VAL A 19 5.15 -27.64 18.62
N ASP A 20 6.34 -27.61 18.03
CA ASP A 20 7.10 -28.80 17.60
C ASP A 20 6.26 -29.80 16.79
N GLY A 21 5.42 -29.28 15.88
CA GLY A 21 4.52 -30.09 15.04
C GLY A 21 3.26 -30.60 15.73
N LYS A 22 3.10 -30.45 17.06
CA LYS A 22 1.88 -30.79 17.79
C LYS A 22 0.89 -29.63 17.79
N ARG A 23 -0.38 -29.91 17.49
CA ARG A 23 -1.46 -28.92 17.43
C ARG A 23 -2.34 -29.00 18.68
N TYR A 24 -2.63 -27.84 19.26
CA TYR A 24 -3.56 -27.64 20.35
C TYR A 24 -4.65 -26.69 19.89
N THR A 25 -5.91 -26.97 20.24
CA THR A 25 -7.05 -26.16 19.83
C THR A 25 -7.95 -25.87 21.02
N GLN A 26 -8.45 -24.64 21.10
CA GLN A 26 -9.41 -24.23 22.11
C GLN A 26 -10.46 -23.31 21.48
N THR A 27 -11.72 -23.49 21.86
CA THR A 27 -12.80 -22.59 21.46
C THR A 27 -12.92 -21.46 22.47
N ILE A 28 -13.05 -20.23 21.98
CA ILE A 28 -13.28 -19.03 22.79
C ILE A 28 -14.48 -18.25 22.22
N THR A 29 -15.16 -17.49 23.07
CA THR A 29 -16.26 -16.60 22.66
C THR A 29 -15.81 -15.15 22.85
N VAL A 30 -15.75 -14.41 21.74
CA VAL A 30 -15.57 -12.95 21.74
C VAL A 30 -16.94 -12.31 21.90
N ARG A 31 -17.08 -11.39 22.86
CA ARG A 31 -18.31 -10.67 23.14
C ARG A 31 -18.16 -9.21 22.72
N ALA A 32 -19.28 -8.57 22.38
CA ALA A 32 -19.31 -7.11 22.18
C ALA A 32 -18.95 -6.38 23.49
N ASP A 33 -18.39 -5.17 23.38
CA ASP A 33 -18.16 -4.32 24.56
C ASP A 33 -19.52 -3.99 25.21
N PRO A 34 -19.74 -4.34 26.49
CA PRO A 34 -21.02 -4.10 27.16
C PRO A 34 -21.37 -2.62 27.33
N ARG A 35 -20.41 -1.70 27.14
CA ARG A 35 -20.62 -0.25 27.19
C ARG A 35 -21.06 0.32 25.83
N SER A 36 -20.89 -0.46 24.76
CA SER A 36 -21.27 -0.10 23.42
C SER A 36 -22.75 -0.37 23.18
N HIS A 37 -23.46 0.64 22.69
CA HIS A 37 -24.90 0.57 22.43
C HIS A 37 -25.21 0.73 20.94
N VAL A 38 -24.23 0.45 20.08
CA VAL A 38 -24.40 0.56 18.62
C VAL A 38 -25.41 -0.47 18.11
N ALA A 39 -26.03 -0.15 16.98
CA ALA A 39 -26.89 -1.11 16.29
C ALA A 39 -26.09 -2.37 15.92
N PRO A 40 -26.68 -3.58 15.95
CA PRO A 40 -25.97 -4.83 15.63
C PRO A 40 -25.25 -4.83 14.27
N ALA A 41 -25.75 -4.07 13.29
CA ALA A 41 -25.16 -3.93 11.97
C ALA A 41 -23.95 -2.98 11.91
N ALA A 42 -23.70 -2.18 12.94
CA ALA A 42 -22.64 -1.18 12.97
C ALA A 42 -21.25 -1.83 13.00
N LEU A 43 -21.00 -2.79 13.91
CA LEU A 43 -19.70 -3.45 14.03
C LEU A 43 -19.30 -4.20 12.74
N PRO A 44 -20.17 -5.01 12.11
CA PRO A 44 -19.85 -5.60 10.81
C PRO A 44 -19.52 -4.56 9.72
N ALA A 45 -20.25 -3.44 9.67
CA ALA A 45 -19.99 -2.38 8.70
C ALA A 45 -18.65 -1.68 8.95
N GLN A 46 -18.33 -1.37 10.21
CA GLN A 46 -17.05 -0.79 10.61
C GLN A 46 -15.89 -1.74 10.33
N HIS A 47 -16.03 -3.02 10.68
CA HIS A 47 -15.03 -4.04 10.40
C HIS A 47 -14.78 -4.21 8.90
N ALA A 48 -15.82 -4.17 8.06
CA ALA A 48 -15.67 -4.22 6.62
C ALA A 48 -14.90 -3.01 6.06
N LEU A 49 -15.16 -1.81 6.59
CA LEU A 49 -14.42 -0.60 6.24
C LEU A 49 -12.96 -0.70 6.67
N LEU A 50 -12.70 -1.02 7.94
CA LEU A 50 -11.35 -1.19 8.49
C LEU A 50 -10.55 -2.23 7.69
N THR A 51 -11.14 -3.39 7.38
CA THR A 51 -10.49 -4.45 6.59
C THR A 51 -10.10 -3.95 5.21
N ARG A 52 -10.98 -3.20 4.55
CA ARG A 52 -10.71 -2.59 3.24
C ARG A 52 -9.56 -1.59 3.31
N LEU A 53 -9.57 -0.70 4.30
CA LEU A 53 -8.51 0.30 4.50
C LEU A 53 -7.17 -0.35 4.83
N SER A 54 -7.14 -1.36 5.72
CA SER A 54 -5.95 -2.16 6.02
C SER A 54 -5.44 -2.91 4.80
N SER A 55 -6.32 -3.37 3.91
CA SER A 55 -5.90 -3.93 2.61
C SER A 55 -5.22 -2.88 1.74
N GLY A 56 -5.80 -1.68 1.61
CA GLY A 56 -5.22 -0.57 0.85
C GLY A 56 -3.85 -0.15 1.38
N LEU A 57 -3.71 -0.05 2.70
CA LEU A 57 -2.46 0.27 3.38
C LEU A 57 -1.38 -0.79 3.12
N ARG A 58 -1.72 -2.08 3.24
CA ARG A 58 -0.79 -3.17 2.93
C ARG A 58 -0.38 -3.18 1.46
N ALA A 59 -1.31 -2.90 0.55
CA ALA A 59 -1.08 -2.86 -0.88
C ALA A 59 -0.13 -1.73 -1.28
N SER A 60 -0.36 -0.51 -0.79
CA SER A 60 0.52 0.63 -1.08
C SER A 60 1.95 0.39 -0.58
N TRP A 61 2.10 -0.18 0.62
CA TRP A 61 3.41 -0.60 1.13
C TRP A 61 4.06 -1.71 0.30
N ALA A 62 3.27 -2.71 -0.09
CA ALA A 62 3.71 -3.85 -0.89
C ALA A 62 4.27 -3.43 -2.25
N ASP A 63 3.62 -2.46 -2.91
CA ASP A 63 4.02 -1.95 -4.22
C ASP A 63 5.12 -0.88 -4.12
N PHE A 64 5.21 -0.14 -3.01
CA PHE A 64 6.31 0.82 -2.79
C PHE A 64 7.68 0.13 -2.82
N LYS A 65 7.81 -1.04 -2.18
CA LYS A 65 9.07 -1.77 -2.07
C LYS A 65 9.77 -2.05 -3.41
N PRO A 66 9.14 -2.71 -4.40
CA PRO A 66 9.79 -2.96 -5.68
C PRO A 66 10.11 -1.67 -6.45
N VAL A 67 9.28 -0.62 -6.34
CA VAL A 67 9.54 0.68 -6.97
C VAL A 67 10.80 1.32 -6.37
N ALA A 68 10.92 1.35 -5.03
CA ALA A 68 12.07 1.88 -4.32
C ALA A 68 13.36 1.09 -4.62
N GLN A 69 13.28 -0.24 -4.69
CA GLN A 69 14.41 -1.09 -5.07
C GLN A 69 14.89 -0.79 -6.49
N LEU A 70 13.96 -0.68 -7.45
CA LEU A 70 14.28 -0.37 -8.83
C LEU A 70 14.89 1.03 -8.94
N ARG A 71 14.34 2.02 -8.24
CA ARG A 71 14.90 3.38 -8.16
C ARG A 71 16.34 3.36 -7.69
N GLY A 72 16.65 2.63 -6.61
CA GLY A 72 18.03 2.49 -6.13
C GLY A 72 18.97 1.84 -7.16
N ALA A 73 18.50 0.86 -7.94
CA ALA A 73 19.28 0.26 -9.01
C ALA A 73 19.52 1.24 -10.17
N VAL A 74 18.50 1.99 -10.59
CA VAL A 74 18.59 3.01 -11.65
C VAL A 74 19.56 4.14 -11.25
N THR A 75 19.46 4.64 -10.02
CA THR A 75 20.36 5.70 -9.53
C THR A 75 21.82 5.23 -9.49
N ARG A 76 22.09 3.98 -9.11
CA ARG A 76 23.45 3.42 -9.14
C ARG A 76 24.03 3.31 -10.55
N LEU A 77 23.22 3.05 -11.58
CA LEU A 77 23.69 3.02 -12.97
C LEU A 77 24.14 4.40 -13.49
N ALA A 78 23.63 5.48 -12.90
CA ALA A 78 24.03 6.85 -13.22
C ALA A 78 25.10 7.41 -12.27
N ALA A 79 25.60 6.61 -11.32
CA ALA A 79 26.56 7.09 -10.33
C ALA A 79 27.93 7.32 -10.99
N GLY A 80 28.42 8.57 -10.96
CA GLY A 80 29.72 8.95 -11.51
C GLY A 80 29.75 9.26 -13.01
N ASP A 81 28.63 9.10 -13.72
CA ASP A 81 28.46 9.51 -15.12
C ASP A 81 27.14 10.27 -15.27
N THR A 82 27.22 11.54 -15.66
CA THR A 82 26.04 12.42 -15.83
C THR A 82 25.80 12.78 -17.29
N ALA A 83 26.69 12.39 -18.20
CA ALA A 83 26.72 12.88 -19.58
C ALA A 83 26.23 11.84 -20.59
N SER A 84 26.42 10.54 -20.32
CA SER A 84 26.04 9.49 -21.26
C SER A 84 24.53 9.41 -21.51
N ALA A 85 24.16 8.79 -22.64
CA ALA A 85 22.78 8.51 -22.95
C ALA A 85 22.10 7.65 -21.86
N VAL A 86 22.84 6.68 -21.30
CA VAL A 86 22.37 5.82 -20.20
C VAL A 86 22.12 6.63 -18.94
N ALA A 87 23.05 7.51 -18.55
CA ALA A 87 22.90 8.39 -17.39
C ALA A 87 21.69 9.32 -17.49
N LYS A 88 21.49 9.96 -18.66
CA LYS A 88 20.32 10.82 -18.91
C LYS A 88 19.02 10.03 -18.84
N ALA A 89 18.96 8.87 -19.48
CA ALA A 89 17.79 8.00 -19.43
C ALA A 89 17.50 7.49 -18.01
N ALA A 90 18.54 7.13 -17.25
CA ALA A 90 18.42 6.72 -15.85
C ALA A 90 17.86 7.85 -14.98
N LYS A 91 18.32 9.10 -15.16
CA LYS A 91 17.77 10.26 -14.44
C LYS A 91 16.29 10.50 -14.75
N THR A 92 15.89 10.41 -16.03
CA THR A 92 14.48 10.51 -16.43
C THR A 92 13.64 9.38 -15.82
N LEU A 93 14.19 8.16 -15.81
CA LEU A 93 13.51 6.99 -15.25
C LEU A 93 13.36 7.09 -13.73
N ALA A 94 14.39 7.57 -13.02
CA ALA A 94 14.36 7.83 -11.59
C ALA A 94 13.28 8.86 -11.23
N ALA A 95 13.20 9.99 -11.95
CA ALA A 95 12.16 10.99 -11.72
C ALA A 95 10.73 10.45 -11.91
N LYS A 96 10.52 9.54 -12.87
CA LYS A 96 9.23 8.84 -13.03
C LYS A 96 8.94 7.91 -11.85
N LEU A 97 9.95 7.20 -11.33
CA LEU A 97 9.82 6.35 -10.14
C LEU A 97 9.50 7.19 -8.90
N ASP A 98 10.13 8.36 -8.74
CA ASP A 98 9.83 9.30 -7.64
C ASP A 98 8.37 9.78 -7.70
N SER A 99 7.88 10.12 -8.89
CA SER A 99 6.46 10.50 -9.09
C SER A 99 5.46 9.35 -8.84
N LEU A 100 5.90 8.09 -8.88
CA LEU A 100 5.07 6.92 -8.60
C LEU A 100 5.08 6.55 -7.11
N ALA A 101 6.27 6.46 -6.53
CA ALA A 101 6.44 5.97 -5.16
C ALA A 101 6.36 7.08 -4.11
N GLY A 102 6.81 8.30 -4.42
CA GLY A 102 7.24 9.25 -3.40
C GLY A 102 8.65 8.91 -2.90
N ASP A 103 9.26 9.84 -2.16
CA ASP A 103 10.67 9.70 -1.79
C ASP A 103 10.88 8.64 -0.70
N SER A 104 10.19 8.81 0.43
CA SER A 104 10.28 7.90 1.57
C SER A 104 8.98 7.92 2.35
N LEU A 105 8.67 6.80 3.00
CA LEU A 105 7.58 6.74 3.98
C LEU A 105 7.91 7.46 5.29
N SER A 106 9.16 7.92 5.47
CA SER A 106 9.52 8.88 6.52
C SER A 106 9.00 10.29 6.22
N ASP A 107 8.74 10.60 4.95
CA ASP A 107 8.21 11.90 4.51
C ASP A 107 6.69 11.77 4.26
N ALA A 108 6.05 10.94 5.08
CA ALA A 108 4.62 10.71 5.07
C ALA A 108 3.88 12.04 5.13
N ARG A 109 2.81 12.13 4.35
CA ARG A 109 1.92 13.28 4.37
C ARG A 109 1.37 13.45 5.79
N GLU A 110 1.22 14.69 6.23
CA GLU A 110 0.57 15.02 7.49
C GLU A 110 -0.94 15.24 7.31
N LEU A 111 -1.74 15.01 8.35
CA LEU A 111 -3.21 15.07 8.25
C LEU A 111 -3.73 16.47 7.85
N TRP A 112 -3.03 17.54 8.26
CA TRP A 112 -3.39 18.92 7.92
C TRP A 112 -2.95 19.35 6.51
N GLN A 113 -2.17 18.53 5.82
CA GLN A 113 -1.77 18.84 4.44
C GLN A 113 -2.94 18.51 3.49
N PRO A 114 -3.16 19.35 2.46
CA PRO A 114 -4.21 19.10 1.49
C PRO A 114 -3.94 17.78 0.74
N ARG A 115 -5.02 17.10 0.34
CA ARG A 115 -4.91 15.93 -0.53
C ARG A 115 -4.22 16.33 -1.84
N PRO A 116 -3.21 15.58 -2.32
CA PRO A 116 -2.49 15.91 -3.54
C PRO A 116 -3.38 15.74 -4.77
N THR A 117 -3.07 16.46 -5.84
CA THR A 117 -3.71 16.27 -7.15
C THR A 117 -3.20 15.03 -7.87
N ALA A 118 -1.99 14.58 -7.55
CA ALA A 118 -1.37 13.36 -8.06
C ALA A 118 -0.87 12.52 -6.88
N TRP A 119 -1.42 11.31 -6.75
CA TRP A 119 -1.10 10.41 -5.66
C TRP A 119 0.17 9.60 -5.94
N SER A 120 1.06 9.56 -4.98
CA SER A 120 2.14 8.56 -4.88
C SER A 120 1.75 7.40 -3.95
N LEU A 121 2.52 6.31 -3.98
CA LEU A 121 2.31 5.18 -3.07
C LEU A 121 2.52 5.57 -1.60
N VAL A 122 3.47 6.48 -1.31
CA VAL A 122 3.66 7.07 0.03
C VAL A 122 2.43 7.85 0.46
N ASP A 123 1.91 8.75 -0.38
CA ASP A 123 0.72 9.55 -0.06
C ASP A 123 -0.49 8.68 0.26
N LEU A 124 -0.70 7.64 -0.56
CA LEU A 124 -1.79 6.69 -0.37
C LEU A 124 -1.62 5.87 0.90
N ASN A 125 -0.39 5.50 1.26
CA ASN A 125 -0.12 4.81 2.52
C ASN A 125 -0.52 5.69 3.72
N SER A 126 -0.13 6.97 3.73
CA SER A 126 -0.55 7.93 4.76
C SER A 126 -2.06 8.14 4.77
N GLU A 127 -2.71 8.22 3.61
CA GLU A 127 -4.16 8.35 3.51
C GLU A 127 -4.90 7.19 4.17
N PHE A 128 -4.54 5.95 3.83
CA PHE A 128 -5.17 4.78 4.45
C PHE A 128 -4.90 4.72 5.96
N ALA A 129 -3.73 5.17 6.42
CA ALA A 129 -3.42 5.24 7.84
C ALA A 129 -4.34 6.24 8.56
N PHE A 130 -4.53 7.44 8.02
CA PHE A 130 -5.44 8.42 8.62
C PHE A 130 -6.90 7.98 8.61
N GLU A 131 -7.34 7.33 7.54
CA GLU A 131 -8.68 6.78 7.48
C GLU A 131 -8.88 5.68 8.53
N LEU A 132 -7.88 4.82 8.76
CA LEU A 132 -7.89 3.81 9.82
C LEU A 132 -7.96 4.45 11.21
N ASP A 133 -7.07 5.41 11.49
CA ASP A 133 -7.03 6.11 12.78
C ASP A 133 -8.36 6.82 13.09
N ALA A 134 -9.03 7.34 12.06
CA ALA A 134 -10.35 7.97 12.19
C ALA A 134 -11.48 6.97 12.51
N GLN A 135 -11.28 5.68 12.26
CA GLN A 135 -12.22 4.61 12.60
C GLN A 135 -11.88 3.90 13.93
N ASP A 136 -10.65 4.01 14.43
CA ASP A 136 -10.16 3.22 15.56
C ASP A 136 -10.35 3.93 16.93
N ASN A 137 -11.41 4.73 17.07
CA ASN A 137 -11.66 5.54 18.27
C ASN A 137 -12.89 5.12 19.09
N ALA A 138 -13.80 4.33 18.51
CA ALA A 138 -15.02 3.85 19.17
C ALA A 138 -15.73 2.78 18.32
N ASP A 139 -16.68 2.07 18.92
CA ASP A 139 -17.68 1.32 18.16
C ASP A 139 -18.66 2.31 17.52
N HIS A 140 -18.76 2.31 16.19
CA HIS A 140 -19.73 3.15 15.48
C HIS A 140 -20.03 2.62 14.07
N ALA A 141 -21.16 3.04 13.50
CA ALA A 141 -21.41 2.82 12.08
C ALA A 141 -20.57 3.81 11.25
N PRO A 142 -19.95 3.40 10.13
CA PRO A 142 -19.30 4.34 9.23
C PRO A 142 -20.29 5.34 8.62
N THR A 143 -19.89 6.61 8.55
CA THR A 143 -20.70 7.63 7.86
C THR A 143 -20.61 7.49 6.35
N GLN A 144 -21.56 8.07 5.61
CA GLN A 144 -21.50 8.08 4.13
C GLN A 144 -20.25 8.80 3.60
N ALA A 145 -19.78 9.83 4.30
CA ALA A 145 -18.57 10.55 3.95
C ALA A 145 -17.32 9.65 4.11
N MET A 146 -17.20 8.91 5.22
CA MET A 146 -16.11 7.95 5.44
C MET A 146 -16.10 6.87 4.36
N LEU A 147 -17.28 6.31 4.03
CA LEU A 147 -17.39 5.30 2.97
C LEU A 147 -17.04 5.86 1.59
N ALA A 148 -17.39 7.11 1.30
CA ALA A 148 -17.04 7.76 0.04
C ALA A 148 -15.54 8.05 -0.07
N LEU A 149 -14.91 8.47 1.04
CA LEU A 149 -13.48 8.70 1.10
C LEU A 149 -12.71 7.39 0.84
N ALA A 150 -13.06 6.31 1.54
CA ALA A 150 -12.42 5.02 1.35
C ALA A 150 -12.54 4.49 -0.09
N ARG A 151 -13.70 4.71 -0.74
CA ARG A 151 -13.86 4.41 -2.16
C ARG A 151 -12.90 5.25 -3.02
N SER A 152 -12.84 6.55 -2.79
CA SER A 152 -11.92 7.46 -3.50
C SER A 152 -10.47 7.03 -3.33
N SER A 153 -10.00 6.73 -2.12
CA SER A 153 -8.62 6.30 -1.85
C SER A 153 -8.30 4.97 -2.53
N CYS A 154 -9.24 4.01 -2.53
CA CYS A 154 -9.09 2.76 -3.28
C CYS A 154 -9.01 2.96 -4.81
N GLU A 155 -9.77 3.90 -5.36
CA GLU A 155 -9.69 4.25 -6.79
C GLU A 155 -8.32 4.85 -7.14
N GLU A 156 -7.79 5.75 -6.31
CA GLU A 156 -6.46 6.35 -6.50
C GLU A 156 -5.34 5.31 -6.37
N LEU A 157 -5.46 4.35 -5.44
CA LEU A 157 -4.55 3.21 -5.36
C LEU A 157 -4.57 2.38 -6.65
N ARG A 158 -5.75 2.08 -7.20
CA ARG A 158 -5.85 1.32 -8.46
C ARG A 158 -5.15 2.06 -9.60
N LYS A 159 -5.31 3.38 -9.70
CA LYS A 159 -4.60 4.21 -10.68
C LYS A 159 -3.08 4.17 -10.49
N ALA A 160 -2.59 4.25 -9.25
CA ALA A 160 -1.16 4.16 -8.95
C ALA A 160 -0.56 2.80 -9.35
N VAL A 161 -1.26 1.70 -9.04
CA VAL A 161 -0.86 0.34 -9.44
C VAL A 161 -0.84 0.18 -10.95
N GLU A 162 -1.82 0.74 -11.66
CA GLU A 162 -1.84 0.67 -13.12
C GLU A 162 -0.72 1.51 -13.75
N ARG A 163 -0.43 2.70 -13.22
CA ARG A 163 0.73 3.49 -13.65
C ARG A 163 2.04 2.72 -13.44
N TRP A 164 2.19 2.01 -12.32
CA TRP A 164 3.35 1.15 -12.08
C TRP A 164 3.46 -0.01 -13.07
N ARG A 165 2.35 -0.69 -13.35
CA ARG A 165 2.30 -1.75 -14.37
C ARG A 165 2.70 -1.25 -15.74
N GLN A 166 2.16 -0.10 -16.15
CA GLN A 166 2.50 0.52 -17.43
C GLN A 166 3.98 0.90 -17.49
N PHE A 167 4.52 1.46 -16.41
CA PHE A 167 5.94 1.78 -16.30
C PHE A 167 6.81 0.53 -16.49
N VAL A 168 6.48 -0.59 -15.83
CA VAL A 168 7.24 -1.84 -15.96
C VAL A 168 7.16 -2.39 -17.39
N ARG A 169 5.98 -2.37 -18.01
CA ARG A 169 5.77 -2.90 -19.37
C ARG A 169 6.45 -2.05 -20.45
N ALA A 170 6.45 -0.73 -20.30
CA ALA A 170 6.89 0.19 -21.35
C ALA A 170 8.24 0.84 -21.04
N ASP A 171 8.31 1.63 -19.96
CA ASP A 171 9.47 2.45 -19.62
C ASP A 171 10.68 1.58 -19.25
N LEU A 172 10.50 0.61 -18.34
CA LEU A 172 11.58 -0.29 -17.94
C LEU A 172 12.04 -1.19 -19.10
N ALA A 173 11.11 -1.70 -19.92
CA ALA A 173 11.45 -2.50 -21.10
C ALA A 173 12.28 -1.68 -22.12
N THR A 174 11.93 -0.40 -22.31
CA THR A 174 12.68 0.51 -23.19
C THR A 174 14.06 0.82 -22.62
N PHE A 175 14.15 1.07 -21.32
CA PHE A 175 15.42 1.30 -20.65
C PHE A 175 16.33 0.07 -20.72
N ASN A 176 15.80 -1.14 -20.51
CA ASN A 176 16.57 -2.38 -20.63
C ASN A 176 17.10 -2.60 -22.06
N ARG A 177 16.36 -2.21 -23.11
CA ARG A 177 16.90 -2.25 -24.49
C ARG A 177 18.06 -1.29 -24.68
N LEU A 178 18.00 -0.09 -24.10
CA LEU A 178 19.10 0.87 -24.10
C LEU A 178 20.32 0.33 -23.35
N LEU A 179 20.13 -0.29 -22.18
CA LEU A 179 21.24 -0.92 -21.44
C LEU A 179 21.94 -1.98 -22.30
N SER A 180 21.17 -2.88 -22.92
CA SER A 180 21.72 -3.92 -23.81
C SER A 180 22.48 -3.35 -25.00
N SER A 181 21.99 -2.28 -25.65
CA SER A 181 22.69 -1.66 -26.80
C SER A 181 24.01 -1.00 -26.42
N HIS A 182 24.19 -0.68 -25.14
CA HIS A 182 25.42 -0.13 -24.57
C HIS A 182 26.27 -1.18 -23.83
N GLY A 183 25.93 -2.47 -23.92
CA GLY A 183 26.68 -3.56 -23.27
C GLY A 183 26.55 -3.59 -21.74
N VAL A 184 25.55 -2.91 -21.18
CA VAL A 184 25.27 -2.87 -19.74
C VAL A 184 24.25 -3.95 -19.39
N ALA A 185 24.44 -4.63 -18.25
CA ALA A 185 23.49 -5.63 -17.75
C ALA A 185 22.09 -5.01 -17.51
N THR A 186 21.04 -5.72 -17.90
CA THR A 186 19.66 -5.26 -17.73
C THR A 186 19.20 -5.32 -16.28
N LEU A 187 18.20 -4.51 -15.95
CA LEU A 187 17.56 -4.52 -14.64
C LEU A 187 16.45 -5.57 -14.59
N ALA A 188 16.32 -6.23 -13.43
CA ALA A 188 15.28 -7.22 -13.18
C ALA A 188 13.87 -6.60 -13.31
N THR A 189 12.96 -7.32 -13.94
CA THR A 189 11.56 -6.92 -14.07
C THR A 189 10.79 -7.35 -12.81
N PRO A 190 10.30 -6.42 -11.99
CA PRO A 190 9.53 -6.77 -10.80
C PRO A 190 8.16 -7.34 -11.19
N PRO A 191 7.61 -8.28 -10.40
CA PRO A 191 6.28 -8.81 -10.64
C PRO A 191 5.23 -7.71 -10.43
N ALA A 192 4.29 -7.59 -11.36
CA ALA A 192 3.12 -6.72 -11.21
C ALA A 192 2.08 -7.41 -10.32
N ARG A 193 1.77 -6.82 -9.17
CA ARG A 193 0.72 -7.31 -8.28
C ARG A 193 -0.66 -6.81 -8.71
N GLU A 194 -1.69 -7.46 -8.20
CA GLU A 194 -3.07 -7.00 -8.32
C GLU A 194 -3.39 -5.96 -7.26
N ALA A 195 -4.16 -4.93 -7.62
CA ALA A 195 -4.54 -3.88 -6.70
C ALA A 195 -5.45 -4.47 -5.62
N LEU A 196 -5.06 -4.36 -4.36
CA LEU A 196 -5.86 -4.85 -3.24
C LEU A 196 -6.50 -3.67 -2.51
N CYS A 197 -7.81 -3.60 -2.63
CA CYS A 197 -8.71 -2.74 -1.85
C CYS A 197 -10.08 -3.43 -1.76
N ALA A 198 -10.03 -4.76 -1.63
CA ALA A 198 -11.16 -5.66 -1.49
C ALA A 198 -11.45 -5.89 0.00
N PRO A 199 -12.70 -6.22 0.38
CA PRO A 199 -12.99 -6.73 1.71
C PRO A 199 -12.24 -8.04 1.99
#